data_AF-A0AA97CDP4-F1
#
_entry.id   AF-A0AA97CDP4-F1
#
_cell.length_a   1.000
_cell.length_b   1.000
_cell.length_c   1.000
_cell.angle_alpha   90.00
_cell.angle_beta   90.00
_cell.angle_gamma   90.00
#
_symmetry.space_group_name_H-M   'P 1'
#
loop_
_entity.id
_entity.type
_entity.pdbx_description
1 polymer ?
#
loop_
_entity_poly.entity_id
_entity_poly.type
_entity_poly.pdbx_seq_one_letter_code
_entity_poly.pdbx_strand_id
1 'polypeptide(L)'
;MADPLATVLTHLTNLVSFKSSLRLLIIAASIICSWVFIEPSLSPFNLPSELSLTLITVIGFSLGALASSILFSSLGLVINYTKSNISARKNKLELQNQAIKKENADRRKIELIRSSFDDYSYSARNILLKLKDNDCTIALDSYRDSEHNQAFLGLLESKIVLPEHRLDKNTTFCTINPLYKKVIKQLFEEKHRKDVEALFDLNPDGFKGLIKKFQNLTYKEEHIFNISYFMYNNRYSYTPVIKHELYELGEFIDNCNIQFYIPEHYYPFVCEKMGVEIRSYVLGKYSEE
;
A
#
# COMPACT_ATOMS: atom_id res chain seq x y z
N MET A 1 -11.14 -44.05 -33.18
CA MET A 1 -11.41 -44.92 -32.01
C MET A 1 -12.05 -44.03 -30.95
N ALA A 2 -13.36 -44.17 -30.75
CA ALA A 2 -14.09 -43.39 -29.77
C ALA A 2 -13.73 -43.92 -28.37
N ASP A 3 -13.38 -43.03 -27.45
CA ASP A 3 -13.04 -43.39 -26.08
C ASP A 3 -14.20 -44.17 -25.45
N PRO A 4 -14.00 -45.43 -25.02
CA PRO A 4 -15.07 -46.25 -24.44
C PRO A 4 -15.67 -45.59 -23.19
N LEU A 5 -14.91 -44.74 -22.50
CA LEU A 5 -15.39 -43.92 -21.39
C LEU A 5 -16.37 -42.84 -21.82
N ALA A 6 -16.21 -42.24 -23.00
CA ALA A 6 -17.10 -41.21 -23.52
C ALA A 6 -18.46 -41.79 -23.92
N THR A 7 -18.47 -42.99 -24.52
CA THR A 7 -19.70 -43.70 -24.89
C THR A 7 -20.50 -44.13 -23.66
N VAL A 8 -19.82 -44.63 -22.63
CA VAL A 8 -20.44 -44.97 -21.33
C VAL A 8 -20.96 -43.71 -20.64
N LEU A 9 -20.20 -42.61 -20.65
CA LEU A 9 -20.67 -41.33 -20.11
C LEU A 9 -21.96 -40.89 -20.80
N THR A 10 -22.01 -40.95 -22.14
CA THR A 10 -23.15 -40.50 -22.95
C THR A 10 -24.41 -41.33 -22.66
N HIS A 11 -24.27 -42.65 -22.48
CA HIS A 11 -25.38 -43.50 -22.04
C HIS A 11 -25.82 -43.18 -20.61
N LEU A 12 -24.90 -42.84 -19.71
CA LEU A 12 -25.21 -42.42 -18.33
C LEU A 12 -25.87 -41.03 -18.28
N THR A 13 -25.55 -40.11 -19.19
CA THR A 13 -26.14 -38.76 -19.28
C THR A 13 -27.61 -38.79 -19.73
N ASN A 14 -28.02 -39.83 -20.47
CA ASN A 14 -29.41 -40.02 -20.92
C ASN A 14 -30.34 -40.61 -19.83
N LEU A 15 -29.82 -40.96 -18.66
CA LEU A 15 -30.66 -41.34 -17.52
C LEU A 15 -31.06 -40.08 -16.74
N VAL A 16 -32.37 -39.89 -16.54
CA VAL A 16 -33.05 -38.77 -15.86
C VAL A 16 -32.38 -38.36 -14.53
N SER A 17 -31.63 -39.26 -13.88
CA SER A 17 -30.52 -38.93 -12.99
C SER A 17 -29.70 -40.20 -12.71
N PHE A 18 -28.38 -40.18 -12.95
CA PHE A 18 -27.45 -41.28 -12.61
C PHE A 18 -27.69 -41.85 -11.19
N LYS A 19 -27.96 -40.95 -10.25
CA LYS A 19 -28.24 -41.26 -8.84
C LYS A 19 -29.54 -42.06 -8.67
N SER A 20 -30.59 -41.68 -9.41
CA SER A 20 -31.89 -42.36 -9.36
C SER A 20 -31.80 -43.76 -9.95
N SER A 21 -31.09 -43.91 -11.06
CA SER A 21 -30.93 -45.18 -11.75
C SER A 21 -30.09 -46.18 -10.96
N LEU A 22 -29.00 -45.72 -10.33
CA LEU A 22 -28.16 -46.57 -9.50
C LEU A 22 -28.86 -46.96 -8.17
N ARG A 23 -29.74 -46.10 -7.64
CA ARG A 23 -30.66 -46.47 -6.54
C ARG A 23 -31.61 -47.60 -6.94
N LEU A 24 -32.23 -47.51 -8.12
CA LEU A 24 -33.12 -48.56 -8.63
C LEU A 24 -32.39 -49.88 -8.86
N LEU A 25 -31.15 -49.84 -9.34
CA LEU A 25 -30.32 -51.03 -9.54
C LEU A 25 -29.97 -51.73 -8.21
N ILE A 26 -29.64 -50.97 -7.16
CA ILE A 26 -29.40 -51.52 -5.81
C ILE A 26 -30.67 -52.15 -5.24
N ILE A 27 -31.83 -51.52 -5.45
CA ILE A 27 -33.13 -52.06 -5.02
C ILE A 27 -33.44 -53.38 -5.75
N ALA A 28 -33.25 -53.43 -7.08
CA ALA A 28 -33.46 -54.63 -7.86
C ALA A 28 -32.53 -55.77 -7.43
N ALA A 29 -31.24 -55.48 -7.21
CA ALA A 29 -30.29 -56.46 -6.70
C ALA A 29 -30.67 -56.97 -5.29
N SER A 30 -31.18 -56.09 -4.42
CA SER A 30 -31.66 -56.45 -3.09
C SER A 30 -32.88 -57.36 -3.12
N ILE A 31 -33.80 -57.16 -4.07
CA ILE A 31 -34.97 -58.04 -4.27
C ILE A 31 -34.51 -59.43 -4.74
N ILE A 32 -33.57 -59.50 -5.69
CA ILE A 32 -33.01 -60.77 -6.18
C ILE A 32 -32.26 -61.51 -5.06
N CYS A 33 -31.43 -60.81 -4.27
CA CYS A 33 -30.76 -61.41 -3.12
C CYS A 33 -31.76 -61.88 -2.04
N SER A 34 -32.85 -61.14 -1.85
CA SER A 34 -33.90 -61.51 -0.91
C SER A 34 -34.65 -62.76 -1.37
N TRP A 35 -34.83 -62.95 -2.68
CA TRP A 35 -35.30 -64.23 -3.23
C TRP A 35 -34.35 -65.37 -2.84
N VAL A 36 -33.05 -65.25 -3.14
CA VAL A 36 -32.09 -66.34 -2.90
C VAL A 36 -31.92 -66.70 -1.41
N PHE A 37 -31.97 -65.73 -0.49
CA PHE A 37 -31.66 -65.95 0.93
C PHE A 37 -32.89 -66.03 1.85
N ILE A 38 -33.98 -65.32 1.54
CA ILE A 38 -35.17 -65.24 2.42
C ILE A 38 -36.20 -66.30 2.03
N GLU A 39 -36.33 -66.65 0.75
CA GLU A 39 -37.20 -67.74 0.28
C GLU A 39 -36.91 -69.09 0.97
N PRO A 40 -35.65 -69.59 1.08
CA PRO A 40 -35.37 -70.84 1.79
C PRO A 40 -35.70 -70.77 3.29
N SER A 41 -35.58 -69.58 3.90
CA SER A 41 -35.88 -69.33 5.31
C SER A 41 -37.39 -69.19 5.61
N LEU A 42 -38.20 -68.88 4.59
CA LEU A 42 -39.67 -68.80 4.67
C LEU A 42 -40.37 -70.12 4.30
N SER A 43 -39.65 -71.07 3.71
CA SER A 43 -40.17 -72.41 3.37
C SER A 43 -40.83 -73.18 4.53
N PRO A 44 -40.39 -73.09 5.81
CA PRO A 44 -41.07 -73.82 6.90
C PRO A 44 -42.43 -73.24 7.31
N PHE A 45 -42.85 -72.08 6.79
CA PHE A 45 -44.08 -71.40 7.23
C PHE A 45 -45.33 -71.70 6.37
N ASN A 46 -45.23 -72.53 5.31
CA ASN A 46 -46.36 -72.95 4.46
C ASN A 46 -47.32 -71.80 4.06
N LEU A 47 -46.76 -70.66 3.66
CA LEU A 47 -47.54 -69.49 3.24
C LEU A 47 -48.06 -69.66 1.79
N PRO A 48 -49.23 -69.10 1.44
CA PRO A 48 -49.70 -69.04 0.05
C PRO A 48 -48.67 -68.36 -0.84
N SER A 49 -48.43 -68.90 -2.02
CA SER A 49 -47.37 -68.46 -2.96
C SER A 49 -47.44 -66.97 -3.33
N GLU A 50 -48.64 -66.38 -3.32
CA GLU A 50 -48.80 -64.94 -3.57
C GLU A 50 -48.42 -64.08 -2.36
N LEU A 51 -48.64 -64.57 -1.15
CA LEU A 51 -48.30 -63.84 0.08
C LEU A 51 -46.80 -63.89 0.37
N SER A 52 -46.13 -65.00 0.06
CA SER A 52 -44.67 -65.10 0.21
C SER A 52 -43.93 -64.22 -0.80
N LEU A 53 -44.39 -64.17 -2.06
CA LEU A 53 -43.80 -63.36 -3.11
C LEU A 53 -43.96 -61.85 -2.84
N THR A 54 -45.12 -61.43 -2.34
CA THR A 54 -45.35 -60.04 -1.89
C THR A 54 -44.51 -59.68 -0.66
N LEU A 55 -44.36 -60.60 0.31
CA LEU A 55 -43.54 -60.36 1.50
C LEU A 55 -42.04 -60.19 1.15
N ILE A 56 -41.49 -61.07 0.31
CA ILE A 56 -40.08 -61.06 -0.08
C ILE A 56 -39.76 -59.78 -0.88
N THR A 57 -40.67 -59.35 -1.77
CA THR A 57 -40.48 -58.12 -2.54
C THR A 57 -40.52 -56.87 -1.68
N VAL A 58 -41.41 -56.79 -0.68
CA VAL A 58 -41.46 -55.68 0.28
C VAL A 58 -40.19 -55.62 1.15
N ILE A 59 -39.74 -56.77 1.67
CA ILE A 59 -38.52 -56.85 2.48
C ILE A 59 -37.30 -56.45 1.63
N GLY A 60 -37.16 -57.03 0.43
CA GLY A 60 -36.06 -56.73 -0.48
C GLY A 60 -36.03 -55.26 -0.93
N PHE A 61 -37.20 -54.66 -1.17
CA PHE A 61 -37.32 -53.25 -1.48
C PHE A 61 -36.87 -52.36 -0.31
N SER A 62 -37.30 -52.68 0.92
CA SER A 62 -36.95 -51.90 2.11
C SER A 62 -35.44 -51.93 2.41
N LEU A 63 -34.81 -53.11 2.34
CA LEU A 63 -33.36 -53.28 2.50
C LEU A 63 -32.58 -52.55 1.41
N GLY A 64 -33.00 -52.68 0.15
CA GLY A 64 -32.35 -52.03 -0.98
C GLY A 64 -32.47 -50.50 -0.91
N ALA A 65 -33.62 -49.98 -0.50
CA ALA A 65 -33.84 -48.55 -0.30
C ALA A 65 -32.96 -48.00 0.83
N LEU A 66 -32.83 -48.75 1.94
CA LEU A 66 -32.01 -48.37 3.09
C LEU A 66 -30.51 -48.38 2.74
N ALA A 67 -30.03 -49.44 2.09
CA ALA A 67 -28.64 -49.55 1.62
C ALA A 67 -28.28 -48.44 0.62
N SER A 68 -29.18 -48.16 -0.33
CA SER A 68 -29.00 -47.07 -1.28
C SER A 68 -28.94 -45.70 -0.59
N SER A 69 -29.82 -45.45 0.38
CA SER A 69 -29.83 -44.19 1.14
C SER A 69 -28.51 -43.96 1.87
N ILE A 70 -27.99 -44.99 2.56
CA ILE A 70 -26.72 -44.92 3.30
C ILE A 70 -25.54 -44.65 2.36
N LEU A 71 -25.43 -45.40 1.25
CA LEU A 71 -24.36 -45.24 0.27
C LEU A 71 -24.34 -43.85 -0.36
N PHE A 72 -25.50 -43.33 -0.78
CA PHE A 72 -25.55 -41.99 -1.38
C PHE A 72 -25.35 -40.87 -0.37
N SER A 73 -25.73 -41.08 0.90
CA SER A 73 -25.49 -40.09 1.96
C SER A 73 -24.01 -40.01 2.34
N SER A 74 -23.32 -41.15 2.45
CA SER A 74 -21.88 -41.19 2.73
C SER A 74 -21.05 -40.61 1.58
N LEU A 75 -21.37 -40.95 0.33
CA LEU A 75 -20.78 -40.31 -0.86
C LEU A 75 -21.01 -38.80 -0.88
N GLY A 76 -22.23 -38.35 -0.54
CA GLY A 76 -22.54 -36.92 -0.44
C GLY A 76 -21.67 -36.18 0.58
N LEU A 77 -21.43 -36.79 1.75
CA LEU A 77 -20.56 -36.24 2.79
C LEU A 77 -19.10 -36.14 2.33
N VAL A 78 -18.57 -37.19 1.69
CA VAL A 78 -17.18 -37.20 1.18
C VAL A 78 -16.99 -36.15 0.07
N ILE A 79 -17.94 -36.04 -0.85
CA ILE A 79 -17.91 -35.03 -1.91
C ILE A 79 -17.99 -33.62 -1.34
N ASN A 80 -18.87 -33.38 -0.36
CA ASN A 80 -18.98 -32.07 0.28
C ASN A 80 -17.72 -31.70 1.06
N TYR A 81 -17.10 -32.66 1.76
CA TYR A 81 -15.85 -32.45 2.49
C TYR A 81 -14.67 -32.13 1.55
N THR A 82 -14.52 -32.89 0.47
CA THR A 82 -13.47 -32.65 -0.54
C THR A 82 -13.69 -31.32 -1.26
N LYS A 83 -14.93 -31.00 -1.65
CA LYS A 83 -15.27 -29.71 -2.28
C LYS A 83 -15.00 -28.53 -1.35
N SER A 84 -15.32 -28.65 -0.06
CA SER A 84 -15.04 -27.62 0.96
C SER A 84 -13.53 -27.40 1.16
N ASN A 85 -12.74 -28.46 1.21
CA ASN A 85 -11.29 -28.34 1.37
C ASN A 85 -10.62 -27.74 0.12
N ILE A 86 -11.10 -28.09 -1.08
CA ILE A 86 -10.62 -27.52 -2.34
C ILE A 86 -11.01 -26.03 -2.44
N SER A 87 -12.23 -25.65 -2.07
CA SER A 87 -12.65 -24.24 -2.08
C SER A 87 -11.86 -23.41 -1.06
N ALA A 88 -11.59 -23.95 0.13
CA ALA A 88 -10.76 -23.29 1.13
C ALA A 88 -9.32 -23.04 0.61
N ARG A 89 -8.72 -24.02 -0.07
CA ARG A 89 -7.39 -23.86 -0.70
C ARG A 89 -7.40 -22.82 -1.82
N LYS A 90 -8.44 -22.82 -2.68
CA LYS A 90 -8.58 -21.82 -3.75
C LYS A 90 -8.73 -20.41 -3.18
N ASN A 91 -9.58 -20.22 -2.17
CA ASN A 91 -9.75 -18.92 -1.52
C ASN A 91 -8.44 -18.42 -0.89
N LYS A 92 -7.66 -19.30 -0.25
CA LYS A 92 -6.35 -18.92 0.31
C LYS A 92 -5.36 -18.49 -0.78
N LEU A 93 -5.33 -19.20 -1.90
CA LEU A 93 -4.46 -18.90 -3.04
C LEU A 93 -4.89 -17.62 -3.76
N GLU A 94 -6.20 -17.37 -3.87
CA GLU A 94 -6.75 -16.12 -4.39
C GLU A 94 -6.40 -14.92 -3.50
N LEU A 95 -6.53 -15.06 -2.18
CA LEU A 95 -6.12 -14.02 -1.22
C LEU A 95 -4.62 -13.72 -1.31
N GLN A 96 -3.78 -14.75 -1.43
CA GLN A 96 -2.34 -14.55 -1.65
C GLN A 96 -2.04 -13.85 -2.97
N ASN A 97 -2.69 -14.28 -4.05
CA ASN A 97 -2.53 -13.65 -5.36
C ASN A 97 -3.01 -12.19 -5.36
N GLN A 98 -4.09 -11.88 -4.65
CA GLN A 98 -4.57 -10.50 -4.47
C GLN A 98 -3.57 -9.67 -3.68
N ALA A 99 -2.99 -10.21 -2.60
CA ALA A 99 -1.95 -9.53 -1.81
C ALA A 99 -0.72 -9.22 -2.67
N ILE A 100 -0.21 -10.19 -3.43
CA ILE A 100 0.95 -10.02 -4.33
C ILE A 100 0.64 -9.01 -5.44
N LYS A 101 -0.57 -9.05 -6.02
CA LYS A 101 -0.99 -8.06 -7.03
C LYS A 101 -1.04 -6.65 -6.45
N LYS A 102 -1.56 -6.49 -5.23
CA LYS A 102 -1.60 -5.21 -4.52
C LYS A 102 -0.20 -4.69 -4.25
N GLU A 103 0.68 -5.53 -3.71
CA GLU A 103 2.08 -5.18 -3.44
C GLU A 103 2.81 -4.75 -4.72
N ASN A 104 2.65 -5.48 -5.82
CA ASN A 104 3.23 -5.10 -7.11
C ASN A 104 2.68 -3.78 -7.65
N ALA A 105 1.37 -3.52 -7.49
CA ALA A 105 0.76 -2.26 -7.88
C ALA A 105 1.29 -1.09 -7.04
N ASP A 106 1.43 -1.30 -5.74
CA ASP A 106 1.95 -0.32 -4.78
C ASP A 106 3.43 0.00 -5.05
N ARG A 107 4.24 -1.02 -5.36
CA ARG A 107 5.63 -0.84 -5.80
C ARG A 107 5.74 -0.03 -7.10
N ARG A 108 4.86 -0.27 -8.08
CA ARG A 108 4.83 0.52 -9.33
C ARG A 108 4.52 1.99 -9.07
N LYS A 109 3.57 2.30 -8.19
CA LYS A 109 3.24 3.68 -7.83
C LYS A 109 4.41 4.38 -7.14
N ILE A 110 5.10 3.68 -6.24
CA ILE A 110 6.31 4.19 -5.58
C ILE A 110 7.38 4.53 -6.59
N GLU A 111 7.63 3.64 -7.55
CA GLU A 111 8.66 3.86 -8.58
C GLU A 111 8.31 5.06 -9.49
N LEU A 112 7.03 5.22 -9.84
CA LEU A 112 6.55 6.38 -10.58
C LEU A 112 6.87 7.68 -9.84
N ILE A 113 6.53 7.77 -8.54
CA ILE A 113 6.85 8.96 -7.73
C ILE A 113 8.35 9.23 -7.70
N ARG A 114 9.17 8.19 -7.53
CA ARG A 114 10.63 8.34 -7.54
C ARG A 114 11.13 8.92 -8.88
N SER A 115 10.61 8.41 -9.99
CA SER A 115 11.02 8.86 -11.33
C SER A 115 10.55 10.28 -11.66
N SER A 116 9.39 10.69 -11.15
CA SER A 116 8.77 11.99 -11.46
C SER A 116 8.99 13.04 -10.38
N PHE A 117 9.74 12.73 -9.31
CA PHE A 117 9.86 13.61 -8.14
C PHE A 117 10.43 14.99 -8.50
N ASP A 118 11.40 15.02 -9.40
CA ASP A 118 12.06 16.25 -9.82
C ASP A 118 11.21 17.10 -10.78
N ASP A 119 10.23 16.47 -11.45
CA ASP A 119 9.29 17.12 -12.36
C ASP A 119 8.16 17.86 -11.63
N TYR A 120 7.98 17.61 -10.32
CA TYR A 120 7.00 18.34 -9.53
C TYR A 120 7.36 19.83 -9.42
N SER A 121 6.33 20.67 -9.49
CA SER A 121 6.47 22.10 -9.27
C SER A 121 7.12 22.40 -7.91
N TYR A 122 7.75 23.58 -7.81
CA TYR A 122 8.32 24.04 -6.55
C TYR A 122 7.28 24.06 -5.44
N SER A 123 6.07 24.54 -5.76
CA SER A 123 4.93 24.58 -4.83
C SER A 123 4.53 23.20 -4.31
N ALA A 124 4.45 22.19 -5.20
CA ALA A 124 4.14 20.81 -4.80
C ALA A 124 5.22 20.22 -3.89
N ARG A 125 6.50 20.40 -4.24
CA ARG A 125 7.62 19.94 -3.41
C ARG A 125 7.64 20.64 -2.05
N ASN A 126 7.32 21.93 -1.98
CA ASN A 126 7.24 22.64 -0.71
C ASN A 126 6.11 22.13 0.20
N ILE A 127 4.94 21.79 -0.37
CA ILE A 127 3.84 21.15 0.37
C ILE A 127 4.29 19.78 0.92
N LEU A 128 4.89 18.95 0.07
CA LEU A 128 5.39 17.63 0.48
C LEU A 128 6.50 17.73 1.53
N LEU A 129 7.36 18.73 1.44
CA LEU A 129 8.41 18.99 2.43
C LEU A 129 7.79 19.34 3.80
N LYS A 130 6.77 20.20 3.84
CA LYS A 130 6.05 20.55 5.07
C LYS A 130 5.37 19.33 5.70
N LEU A 131 4.81 18.44 4.88
CA LEU A 131 4.11 17.23 5.34
C LEU A 131 5.02 16.02 5.59
N LYS A 132 6.33 16.12 5.30
CA LYS A 132 7.29 15.01 5.35
C LYS A 132 7.35 14.36 6.74
N ASP A 133 7.49 15.20 7.75
CA ASP A 133 7.72 14.75 9.13
C ASP A 133 6.44 14.75 9.96
N ASN A 134 5.59 15.78 9.80
CA ASN A 134 4.37 15.97 10.57
C ASN A 134 3.16 16.26 9.68
N ASP A 135 1.99 15.83 10.15
CA ASP A 135 0.72 16.19 9.54
C ASP A 135 0.46 17.68 9.83
N CYS A 136 0.07 18.44 8.80
CA CYS A 136 -0.11 19.87 8.94
C CYS A 136 -1.28 20.41 8.13
N THR A 137 -1.68 21.63 8.49
CA THR A 137 -2.71 22.38 7.77
C THR A 137 -2.11 23.05 6.54
N ILE A 138 -2.69 22.79 5.38
CA ILE A 138 -2.40 23.51 4.15
C ILE A 138 -3.51 24.54 3.92
N ALA A 139 -3.11 25.80 3.81
CA ALA A 139 -4.01 26.90 3.50
C ALA A 139 -3.96 27.19 2.00
N LEU A 140 -5.14 27.25 1.37
CA LEU A 140 -5.30 27.70 0.01
C LEU A 140 -5.10 29.21 -0.06
N ASP A 141 -4.39 29.68 -1.09
CA ASP A 141 -4.24 31.10 -1.35
C ASP A 141 -5.59 31.72 -1.74
N SER A 142 -5.73 33.02 -1.45
CA SER A 142 -6.90 33.82 -1.83
C SER A 142 -7.16 33.82 -3.34
N TYR A 143 -6.13 33.61 -4.16
CA TYR A 143 -6.24 33.54 -5.61
C TYR A 143 -6.43 32.10 -6.08
N ARG A 144 -7.59 31.83 -6.69
CA ARG A 144 -8.00 30.47 -7.07
C ARG A 144 -7.04 29.79 -8.05
N ASP A 145 -6.43 30.57 -8.93
CA ASP A 145 -5.49 30.10 -9.96
C ASP A 145 -4.02 30.19 -9.52
N SER A 146 -3.74 30.29 -8.21
CA SER A 146 -2.35 30.26 -7.74
C SER A 146 -1.69 28.90 -8.03
N GLU A 147 -0.40 28.93 -8.36
CA GLU A 147 0.40 27.72 -8.59
C GLU A 147 0.35 26.79 -7.35
N HIS A 148 0.29 27.38 -6.15
CA HIS A 148 0.15 26.66 -4.90
C HIS A 148 -1.16 25.87 -4.82
N ASN A 149 -2.28 26.51 -5.15
CA ASN A 149 -3.59 25.88 -5.13
C ASN A 149 -3.70 24.74 -6.14
N GLN A 150 -3.19 24.95 -7.36
CA GLN A 150 -3.14 23.91 -8.41
C GLN A 150 -2.26 22.74 -7.99
N ALA A 151 -1.08 23.02 -7.43
CA ALA A 151 -0.18 21.99 -6.92
C ALA A 151 -0.82 21.16 -5.81
N PHE A 152 -1.50 21.82 -4.86
CA PHE A 152 -2.20 21.14 -3.78
C PHE A 152 -3.33 20.24 -4.28
N LEU A 153 -4.17 20.75 -5.19
CA LEU A 153 -5.24 19.96 -5.81
C LEU A 153 -4.69 18.75 -6.57
N GLY A 154 -3.61 18.91 -7.34
CA GLY A 154 -2.96 17.80 -8.04
C GLY A 154 -2.41 16.72 -7.10
N LEU A 155 -1.87 17.10 -5.93
CA LEU A 155 -1.42 16.16 -4.89
C LEU A 155 -2.57 15.39 -4.23
N LEU A 156 -3.75 16.03 -4.09
CA LEU A 156 -4.97 15.40 -3.59
C LEU A 156 -5.57 14.43 -4.61
N GLU A 157 -5.69 14.84 -5.87
CA GLU A 157 -6.23 14.01 -6.97
C GLU A 157 -5.39 12.75 -7.20
N SER A 158 -4.07 12.89 -7.16
CA SER A 158 -3.13 11.77 -7.26
C SER A 158 -3.06 10.90 -6.00
N LYS A 159 -3.79 11.26 -4.93
CA LYS A 159 -3.82 10.56 -3.63
C LYS A 159 -2.43 10.42 -3.00
N ILE A 160 -1.53 11.37 -3.29
CA ILE A 160 -0.22 11.47 -2.65
C ILE A 160 -0.39 12.13 -1.28
N VAL A 161 -1.22 13.17 -1.23
CA VAL A 161 -1.67 13.81 0.00
C VAL A 161 -3.12 13.39 0.25
N LEU A 162 -3.44 13.09 1.51
CA LEU A 162 -4.77 12.72 1.95
C LEU A 162 -5.32 13.82 2.86
N PRO A 163 -6.54 14.32 2.61
CA PRO A 163 -7.21 15.25 3.52
C PRO A 163 -7.84 14.46 4.67
N GLU A 164 -7.44 14.76 5.90
CA GLU A 164 -7.98 14.12 7.11
C GLU A 164 -9.18 14.91 7.64
N HIS A 165 -9.01 16.23 7.82
CA HIS A 165 -10.05 17.11 8.31
C HIS A 165 -10.05 18.44 7.57
N ARG A 166 -11.24 18.92 7.21
CA ARG A 166 -11.41 20.29 6.70
C ARG A 166 -11.75 21.20 7.87
N LEU A 167 -10.86 22.16 8.15
CA LEU A 167 -11.07 23.12 9.23
C LEU A 167 -11.99 24.25 8.75
N ASP A 168 -11.65 24.86 7.61
CA ASP A 168 -12.47 25.90 6.98
C ASP A 168 -12.62 25.67 5.47
N LYS A 169 -13.24 26.64 4.77
CA LYS A 169 -13.33 26.63 3.31
C LYS A 169 -11.95 26.58 2.64
N ASN A 170 -10.95 27.21 3.25
CA ASN A 170 -9.62 27.41 2.66
C ASN A 170 -8.50 26.64 3.38
N THR A 171 -8.76 26.01 4.52
CA THR A 171 -7.74 25.34 5.33
C THR A 171 -8.09 23.87 5.50
N THR A 172 -7.16 22.99 5.11
CA THR A 172 -7.35 21.54 5.21
C THR A 172 -6.17 20.93 5.95
N PHE A 173 -6.47 20.12 6.97
CA PHE A 173 -5.50 19.30 7.66
C PHE A 173 -5.22 18.04 6.84
N CYS A 174 -3.96 17.83 6.51
CA CYS A 174 -3.54 16.82 5.55
C CYS A 174 -2.42 15.96 6.10
N THR A 175 -2.33 14.74 5.56
CA THR A 175 -1.20 13.83 5.77
C THR A 175 -0.69 13.30 4.43
N ILE A 176 0.56 12.86 4.39
CA ILE A 176 1.07 12.09 3.24
C ILE A 176 0.53 10.67 3.32
N ASN A 177 0.07 10.15 2.17
CA ASN A 177 -0.34 8.76 2.08
C ASN A 177 0.76 7.83 2.62
N PRO A 178 0.46 6.95 3.60
CA PRO A 178 1.45 6.07 4.22
C PRO A 178 2.27 5.25 3.22
N LEU A 179 1.70 4.94 2.06
CA LEU A 179 2.39 4.25 0.96
C LEU A 179 3.65 5.01 0.49
N TYR A 180 3.59 6.34 0.46
CA TYR A 180 4.63 7.19 -0.11
C TYR A 180 5.51 7.87 0.95
N LYS A 181 5.06 7.92 2.22
CA LYS A 181 5.73 8.66 3.30
C LYS A 181 7.22 8.36 3.42
N LYS A 182 7.59 7.07 3.42
CA LYS A 182 9.01 6.64 3.50
C LYS A 182 9.81 7.09 2.28
N VAL A 183 9.24 6.95 1.08
CA VAL A 183 9.93 7.24 -0.18
C VAL A 183 10.13 8.73 -0.34
N ILE A 184 9.11 9.54 -0.06
CA ILE A 184 9.19 11.00 -0.10
C ILE A 184 10.25 11.49 0.89
N LYS A 185 10.29 10.92 2.10
CA LYS A 185 11.31 11.27 3.09
C LYS A 185 12.73 11.00 2.56
N GLN A 186 12.95 9.81 1.99
CA GLN A 186 14.24 9.44 1.39
C GLN A 186 14.64 10.37 0.24
N LEU A 187 13.69 10.72 -0.66
CA LEU A 187 13.96 11.61 -1.79
C LEU A 187 14.40 13.01 -1.34
N PHE A 188 13.77 13.56 -0.30
CA PHE A 188 14.21 14.84 0.28
C PHE A 188 15.56 14.74 0.97
N GLU A 189 15.82 13.66 1.72
CA GLU A 189 17.12 13.44 2.36
C GLU A 189 18.26 13.34 1.34
N GLU A 190 18.06 12.56 0.27
CA GLU A 190 19.02 12.41 -0.84
C GLU A 190 19.25 13.75 -1.55
N LYS A 191 18.18 14.48 -1.86
CA LYS A 191 18.27 15.80 -2.48
C LYS A 191 19.03 16.79 -1.61
N HIS A 192 18.67 16.92 -0.33
CA HIS A 192 19.29 17.90 0.55
C HIS A 192 20.77 17.61 0.79
N ARG A 193 21.12 16.32 0.94
CA ARG A 193 22.52 15.88 1.04
C ARG A 193 23.31 16.26 -0.20
N LYS A 194 22.75 15.99 -1.39
CA LYS A 194 23.38 16.32 -2.68
C LYS A 194 23.58 17.83 -2.87
N ASP A 195 22.58 18.64 -2.51
CA ASP A 195 22.68 20.10 -2.58
C ASP A 195 23.77 20.64 -1.65
N VAL A 196 23.89 20.09 -0.44
CA VAL A 196 24.97 20.42 0.51
C VAL A 196 26.31 20.02 -0.08
N GLU A 197 26.47 18.78 -0.54
CA GLU A 197 27.71 18.32 -1.17
C GLU A 197 28.13 19.21 -2.33
N ALA A 198 27.20 19.53 -3.24
CA ALA A 198 27.44 20.43 -4.36
C ALA A 198 27.91 21.84 -3.92
N LEU A 199 27.31 22.42 -2.88
CA LEU A 199 27.77 23.73 -2.38
C LEU A 199 29.19 23.67 -1.82
N PHE A 200 29.50 22.63 -1.05
CA PHE A 200 30.81 22.43 -0.45
C PHE A 200 31.90 22.13 -1.49
N ASP A 201 31.54 21.41 -2.56
CA ASP A 201 32.45 21.05 -3.65
C ASP A 201 32.69 22.24 -4.60
N LEU A 202 31.63 23.00 -4.92
CA LEU A 202 31.73 24.23 -5.72
C LEU A 202 32.54 25.30 -4.99
N ASN A 203 32.35 25.40 -3.67
CA ASN A 203 33.02 26.35 -2.79
C ASN A 203 33.08 27.78 -3.39
N PRO A 204 31.92 28.42 -3.65
CA PRO A 204 31.86 29.75 -4.26
C PRO A 204 32.58 30.81 -3.44
N ASP A 205 32.96 31.92 -4.09
CA ASP A 205 33.70 33.00 -3.44
C ASP A 205 32.97 33.52 -2.19
N GLY A 206 33.74 33.80 -1.14
CA GLY A 206 33.20 34.22 0.16
C GLY A 206 32.66 33.07 1.04
N PHE A 207 32.36 31.89 0.49
CA PHE A 207 31.74 30.78 1.24
C PHE A 207 32.56 30.34 2.46
N LYS A 208 33.88 30.10 2.30
CA LYS A 208 34.75 29.72 3.43
C LYS A 208 34.73 30.74 4.56
N GLY A 209 34.70 32.03 4.22
CA GLY A 209 34.67 33.09 5.22
C GLY A 209 33.31 33.18 5.91
N LEU A 210 32.21 32.93 5.18
CA LEU A 210 30.87 32.85 5.73
C LEU A 210 30.73 31.64 6.68
N ILE A 211 31.17 30.45 6.26
CA ILE A 211 31.16 29.24 7.09
C ILE A 211 31.97 29.41 8.37
N LYS A 212 33.13 30.08 8.32
CA LYS A 212 33.89 30.42 9.54
C LYS A 212 33.07 31.25 10.54
N LYS A 213 32.16 32.10 10.07
CA LYS A 213 31.26 32.87 10.96
C LYS A 213 30.20 31.96 11.57
N PHE A 214 29.63 31.04 10.79
CA PHE A 214 28.73 30.00 11.29
C PHE A 214 29.39 29.11 12.36
N GLN A 215 30.68 28.79 12.20
CA GLN A 215 31.46 28.02 13.18
C GLN A 215 31.84 28.81 14.44
N ASN A 216 31.65 30.14 14.46
CA ASN A 216 32.09 30.96 15.59
C ASN A 216 31.05 30.92 16.73
N LEU A 217 31.24 29.97 17.63
CA LEU A 217 30.43 29.80 18.84
C LEU A 217 30.90 30.67 20.03
N THR A 218 31.97 31.44 19.88
CA THR A 218 32.51 32.30 20.95
C THR A 218 31.59 33.49 21.23
N TYR A 219 30.93 34.00 20.21
CA TYR A 219 30.03 35.14 20.32
C TYR A 219 28.57 34.71 20.53
N LYS A 220 27.80 35.54 21.24
CA LYS A 220 26.36 35.37 21.42
C LYS A 220 25.61 35.31 20.08
N GLU A 221 24.40 34.77 20.12
CA GLU A 221 23.55 34.62 18.94
C GLU A 221 23.26 35.95 18.20
N GLU A 222 23.12 37.04 18.95
CA GLU A 222 22.82 38.38 18.43
C GLU A 222 24.07 39.11 17.89
N HIS A 223 25.24 38.49 17.92
CA HIS A 223 26.47 39.14 17.45
C HIS A 223 26.42 39.41 15.94
N ILE A 224 26.71 40.66 15.58
CA ILE A 224 26.71 41.14 14.20
C ILE A 224 28.13 41.04 13.65
N PHE A 225 28.31 40.21 12.64
CA PHE A 225 29.57 40.02 11.96
C PHE A 225 29.75 41.01 10.81
N ASN A 226 30.96 41.49 10.58
CA ASN A 226 31.28 42.21 9.35
C ASN A 226 31.25 41.25 8.14
N ILE A 227 30.42 41.54 7.14
CA ILE A 227 30.26 40.73 5.92
C ILE A 227 31.11 41.34 4.82
N SER A 228 31.99 40.56 4.20
CA SER A 228 32.84 41.08 3.13
C SER A 228 32.08 41.19 1.80
N TYR A 229 32.59 42.03 0.89
CA TYR A 229 32.07 42.18 -0.47
C TYR A 229 31.82 40.84 -1.17
N PHE A 230 32.79 39.92 -1.13
CA PHE A 230 32.66 38.61 -1.76
C PHE A 230 31.54 37.75 -1.16
N MET A 231 31.29 37.85 0.15
CA MET A 231 30.17 37.14 0.79
C MET A 231 28.82 37.72 0.39
N TYR A 232 28.72 39.05 0.37
CA TYR A 232 27.50 39.75 0.01
C TYR A 232 27.15 39.55 -1.47
N ASN A 233 28.12 39.71 -2.37
CA ASN A 233 27.89 39.63 -3.82
C ASN A 233 27.52 38.21 -4.26
N ASN A 234 28.09 37.17 -3.63
CA ASN A 234 27.83 35.77 -3.96
C ASN A 234 26.70 35.12 -3.15
N ARG A 235 25.90 35.91 -2.41
CA ARG A 235 24.83 35.39 -1.53
C ARG A 235 23.83 34.44 -2.21
N TYR A 236 23.55 34.65 -3.49
CA TYR A 236 22.66 33.78 -4.27
C TYR A 236 23.30 32.44 -4.62
N SER A 237 24.63 32.40 -4.75
CA SER A 237 25.39 31.18 -5.05
C SER A 237 25.40 30.18 -3.89
N TYR A 238 24.98 30.60 -2.69
CA TYR A 238 24.86 29.72 -1.53
C TYR A 238 23.48 29.06 -1.41
N THR A 239 22.50 29.52 -2.20
CA THR A 239 21.13 28.98 -2.22
C THR A 239 21.12 27.65 -2.98
N PRO A 240 20.34 26.63 -2.55
CA PRO A 240 19.29 26.67 -1.52
C PRO A 240 19.74 26.41 -0.08
N VAL A 241 20.98 25.97 0.12
CA VAL A 241 21.49 25.47 1.41
C VAL A 241 21.64 26.59 2.43
N ILE A 242 22.12 27.76 2.02
CA ILE A 242 22.18 28.96 2.85
C ILE A 242 21.33 30.03 2.18
N LYS A 243 20.30 30.48 2.88
CA LYS A 243 19.44 31.58 2.47
C LYS A 243 19.90 32.87 3.09
N HIS A 244 19.38 33.98 2.56
CA HIS A 244 19.65 35.30 3.09
C HIS A 244 18.38 36.14 3.14
N GLU A 245 18.31 37.02 4.12
CA GLU A 245 17.29 38.04 4.29
C GLU A 245 17.98 39.39 4.46
N LEU A 246 17.46 40.40 3.77
CA LEU A 246 17.96 41.77 3.82
C LEU A 246 17.00 42.58 4.69
N TYR A 247 17.57 43.47 5.49
CA TYR A 247 16.82 44.35 6.40
C TYR A 247 17.20 45.80 6.12
N GLU A 248 16.23 46.70 6.23
CA GLU A 248 16.57 48.12 6.33
C GLU A 248 17.19 48.43 7.69
N LEU A 249 18.03 49.47 7.74
CA LEU A 249 18.72 49.87 8.96
C LEU A 249 17.71 50.23 10.07
N GLY A 250 17.72 49.45 11.15
CA GLY A 250 16.86 49.67 12.32
C GLY A 250 15.53 48.89 12.29
N GLU A 251 15.24 48.10 11.25
CA GLU A 251 14.02 47.27 11.22
C GLU A 251 14.09 46.04 12.13
N PHE A 252 15.29 45.47 12.30
CA PHE A 252 15.46 44.20 13.01
C PHE A 252 16.35 44.33 14.24
N ILE A 253 17.64 44.62 14.02
CA ILE A 253 18.64 44.86 15.07
C ILE A 253 19.52 46.01 14.61
N ASP A 254 19.85 46.93 15.51
CA ASP A 254 20.75 48.06 15.23
C ASP A 254 22.05 47.56 14.59
N ASN A 255 22.44 48.17 13.47
CA ASN A 255 23.63 47.81 12.69
C ASN A 255 23.61 46.46 11.93
N CYS A 256 22.47 45.76 11.84
CA CYS A 256 22.32 44.57 10.99
C CYS A 256 21.56 44.94 9.70
N ASN A 257 22.08 44.54 8.53
CA ASN A 257 21.40 44.74 7.24
C ASN A 257 21.29 43.46 6.40
N ILE A 258 21.89 42.36 6.86
CA ILE A 258 21.77 41.05 6.22
C ILE A 258 21.83 39.93 7.25
N GLN A 259 20.98 38.93 7.10
CA GLN A 259 21.07 37.67 7.83
C GLN A 259 21.29 36.54 6.85
N PHE A 260 22.25 35.67 7.14
CA PHE A 260 22.39 34.38 6.48
C PHE A 260 21.88 33.30 7.40
N TYR A 261 21.13 32.34 6.88
CA TYR A 261 20.63 31.22 7.68
C TYR A 261 20.57 29.92 6.88
N ILE A 262 20.73 28.81 7.61
CA ILE A 262 20.61 27.47 7.06
C ILE A 262 19.19 26.99 7.39
N PRO A 263 18.34 26.71 6.37
CA PRO A 263 17.02 26.17 6.64
C PRO A 263 17.09 24.86 7.44
N GLU A 264 16.12 24.63 8.32
CA GLU A 264 16.08 23.49 9.25
C GLU A 264 16.32 22.14 8.55
N HIS A 265 15.76 21.96 7.34
CA HIS A 265 15.89 20.73 6.57
C HIS A 265 17.27 20.51 5.94
N TYR A 266 18.13 21.53 5.88
CA TYR A 266 19.53 21.43 5.44
C TYR A 266 20.51 21.37 6.61
N TYR A 267 20.14 21.92 7.77
CA TYR A 267 21.04 22.09 8.92
C TYR A 267 21.75 20.81 9.39
N PRO A 268 21.07 19.65 9.56
CA PRO A 268 21.74 18.41 9.97
C PRO A 268 22.84 17.96 9.00
N PHE A 269 22.60 18.12 7.69
CA PHE A 269 23.54 17.71 6.65
C PHE A 269 24.75 18.64 6.56
N VAL A 270 24.56 19.95 6.82
CA VAL A 270 25.67 20.88 6.92
C VAL A 270 26.54 20.55 8.14
N CYS A 271 25.95 20.29 9.31
CA CYS A 271 26.69 19.88 10.50
C CYS A 271 27.46 18.56 10.27
N GLU A 272 26.82 17.58 9.61
CA GLU A 272 27.45 16.30 9.23
C GLU A 272 28.69 16.54 8.34
N LYS A 273 28.57 17.37 7.29
CA LYS A 273 29.66 17.68 6.38
C LYS A 273 30.81 18.43 7.06
N MET A 274 30.49 19.28 8.04
CA MET A 274 31.46 20.07 8.79
C MET A 274 32.13 19.28 9.93
N GLY A 275 31.52 18.19 10.39
CA GLY A 275 31.99 17.39 11.53
C GLY A 275 31.88 18.11 12.89
N VAL A 276 31.25 19.28 12.94
CA VAL A 276 31.07 20.10 14.14
C VAL A 276 29.69 20.77 14.11
N GLU A 277 29.15 21.02 15.30
CA GLU A 277 27.95 21.86 15.42
C GLU A 277 28.31 23.32 15.09
N ILE A 278 27.43 23.97 14.34
CA ILE A 278 27.57 25.36 13.89
C ILE A 278 26.31 26.11 14.25
N ARG A 279 26.34 27.44 14.17
CA ARG A 279 25.13 28.26 14.38
C ARG A 279 24.14 28.03 13.23
N SER A 280 22.85 28.21 13.47
CA SER A 280 21.83 28.10 12.42
C SER A 280 21.72 29.37 11.57
N TYR A 281 22.14 30.52 12.10
CA TYR A 281 22.17 31.80 11.41
C TYR A 281 23.36 32.69 11.81
N VAL A 282 23.67 33.64 10.93
CA VAL A 282 24.69 34.68 11.07
C VAL A 282 24.05 36.03 10.77
N LEU A 283 24.10 36.94 11.74
CA LEU A 283 23.73 38.34 11.55
C LEU A 283 24.92 39.11 11.01
N GLY A 284 24.65 39.99 10.05
CA GLY A 284 25.68 40.62 9.24
C GLY A 284 25.46 42.11 9.08
N LYS A 285 26.59 42.84 9.09
CA LYS A 285 26.67 44.20 8.56
C LYS A 285 27.57 44.18 7.33
N TYR A 286 27.01 44.54 6.19
CA TYR A 286 27.76 44.84 4.98
C TYR A 286 27.81 46.37 4.78
N SER A 287 28.99 46.91 4.53
CA SER A 287 29.19 48.30 4.10
C SER A 287 29.96 48.28 2.78
N GLU A 288 29.61 49.15 1.84
CA GLU A 288 30.29 49.25 0.53
C GLU A 288 31.64 49.98 0.59
N GLU A 289 32.06 50.44 1.77
CA GLU A 289 33.36 51.13 2.01
C GLU A 289 34.60 50.25 1.74
#